data_AF-A0A943Q5R7-F1
#
_entry.id   AF-A0A943Q5R7-F1
#
_cell.length_a   1.000
_cell.length_b   1.000
_cell.length_c   1.000
_cell.angle_alpha   90.00
_cell.angle_beta   90.00
_cell.angle_gamma   90.00
#
_symmetry.space_group_name_H-M   'P 1'
#
loop_
_entity.id
_entity.type
_entity.pdbx_description
1 polymer ?
#
loop_
_entity_poly.entity_id
_entity_poly.type
_entity_poly.pdbx_seq_one_letter_code
_entity_poly.pdbx_strand_id
1 'polypeptide(L)' 'MSHFLPKPYQKTPTTIRLQNETLAAIDRKSYLLNMSRNKFICQCIDFAMQHGDFPLQQGDTNPSHPK' A
#
# COMPACT_ATOMS: atom_id res chain seq x y z
N MET A 1 0.22 38.10 9.65
CA MET A 1 -0.42 36.80 9.35
C MET A 1 0.61 35.96 8.61
N SER A 2 1.22 34.98 9.27
CA SER A 2 2.25 34.13 8.67
C SER A 2 1.65 33.28 7.56
N HIS A 3 2.25 33.32 6.36
CA HIS A 3 1.84 32.54 5.20
C HIS A 3 1.89 31.04 5.53
N PHE A 4 0.72 30.39 5.58
CA PHE A 4 0.63 28.94 5.61
C PHE A 4 1.01 28.40 4.23
N LEU A 5 2.21 27.83 4.11
CA LEU A 5 2.63 27.04 2.95
C LEU A 5 2.30 25.57 3.23
N PRO A 6 1.25 24.99 2.62
CA PRO A 6 0.94 23.58 2.81
C PRO A 6 2.12 22.74 2.32
N LYS A 7 2.69 21.93 3.23
CA LYS A 7 3.72 20.95 2.85
C LYS A 7 3.06 19.90 1.94
N PRO A 8 3.71 19.52 0.82
CA PRO A 8 3.15 18.50 -0.05
C PRO A 8 2.96 17.19 0.73
N TYR A 9 1.79 16.58 0.57
CA TYR A 9 1.51 15.28 1.14
C TYR A 9 2.50 14.26 0.57
N GLN A 10 3.27 13.60 1.44
CA GLN A 10 4.25 12.58 1.05
C GLN A 10 3.61 11.22 0.73
N LYS A 11 2.29 11.08 0.95
CA LYS A 11 1.56 9.81 0.76
C LYS A 11 0.61 9.93 -0.42
N THR A 12 0.73 9.01 -1.36
CA THR A 12 -0.16 8.93 -2.53
C THR A 12 -1.40 8.11 -2.18
N PRO A 13 -2.62 8.65 -2.32
CA PRO A 13 -3.84 7.87 -2.15
C PRO A 13 -3.91 6.77 -3.21
N THR A 14 -4.19 5.54 -2.77
CA THR A 14 -4.23 4.37 -3.67
C THR A 14 -5.54 3.64 -3.47
N THR A 15 -6.25 3.36 -4.57
CA THR A 15 -7.45 2.52 -4.57
C THR A 15 -7.05 1.08 -4.88
N ILE A 16 -7.43 0.14 -4.01
CA ILE A 16 -7.22 -1.30 -4.20
C ILE A 16 -8.58 -2.01 -4.26
N ARG A 17 -8.68 -3.06 -5.09
CA ARG A 17 -9.85 -3.94 -5.12
C ARG A 17 -9.59 -5.15 -4.23
N LEU A 18 -10.52 -5.44 -3.33
CA LEU A 18 -10.44 -6.55 -2.38
C LEU A 18 -11.76 -7.31 -2.42
N GLN A 19 -11.71 -8.61 -2.13
CA GLN A 19 -12.92 -9.39 -1.85
C GLN A 19 -13.58 -8.89 -0.57
N ASN A 20 -14.92 -9.00 -0.49
CA ASN A 20 -15.68 -8.50 0.65
C ASN A 20 -15.29 -9.20 1.95
N GLU A 21 -15.02 -10.50 1.89
CA GLU A 21 -14.59 -11.30 3.04
C GLU A 21 -13.23 -10.82 3.56
N THR A 22 -12.30 -10.48 2.65
CA THR A 22 -11.00 -9.92 3.02
C THR A 22 -11.15 -8.56 3.69
N LEU A 23 -12.01 -7.68 3.16
CA LEU A 23 -12.27 -6.37 3.76
C LEU A 23 -12.86 -6.50 5.16
N ALA A 24 -13.83 -7.38 5.37
CA ALA A 24 -14.42 -7.64 6.67
C ALA A 24 -13.38 -8.17 7.69
N ALA A 25 -12.47 -9.05 7.25
CA ALA A 25 -11.38 -9.55 8.09
C ALA A 25 -10.40 -8.44 8.48
N ILE A 26 -10.05 -7.55 7.54
CA ILE A 26 -9.21 -6.37 7.79
C ILE A 26 -9.87 -5.47 8.84
N ASP A 27 -11.16 -5.18 8.69
CA ASP A 27 -11.90 -4.33 9.62
C ASP A 27 -11.90 -4.89 11.02
N ARG A 28 -12.24 -6.17 11.16
CA ARG A 28 -12.22 -6.86 12.46
C ARG A 28 -10.83 -6.82 13.11
N LYS A 29 -9.77 -7.12 12.36
CA LYS A 29 -8.39 -7.12 12.90
C LYS A 29 -7.94 -5.72 13.29
N SER A 30 -8.22 -4.71 12.46
CA SER A 30 -7.86 -3.32 12.75
C SER A 30 -8.56 -2.80 14.02
N TYR A 31 -9.83 -3.18 14.22
CA TYR A 31 -10.57 -2.88 15.44
C TYR A 31 -9.96 -3.55 16.67
N LEU A 32 -9.67 -4.86 16.60
CA LEU A 32 -9.06 -5.60 17.71
C LEU A 32 -7.69 -5.06 18.12
N LEU A 33 -6.93 -4.51 17.17
CA LEU A 33 -5.61 -3.92 17.41
C LEU A 33 -5.67 -2.42 17.72
N ASN A 34 -6.87 -1.83 17.87
CA ASN A 34 -7.10 -0.41 18.12
C ASN A 34 -6.33 0.52 17.16
N MET A 35 -6.42 0.23 15.86
CA MET A 35 -5.76 1.02 14.82
C MET A 35 -6.68 1.26 13.63
N SER A 36 -6.39 2.31 12.85
CA SER A 36 -7.16 2.56 11.64
C SER A 36 -6.91 1.48 10.58
N ARG A 37 -7.94 1.22 9.76
CA ARG A 37 -7.84 0.33 8.59
C ARG A 37 -6.61 0.63 7.74
N ASN A 38 -6.38 1.91 7.42
CA ASN A 38 -5.24 2.34 6.61
C ASN A 38 -3.91 2.01 7.29
N LYS A 39 -3.78 2.27 8.60
CA LYS A 39 -2.55 1.94 9.35
C LYS A 39 -2.29 0.43 9.35
N PHE A 40 -3.34 -0.37 9.58
CA PHE A 40 -3.25 -1.83 9.55
C PHE A 40 -2.78 -2.34 8.18
N ILE A 41 -3.42 -1.89 7.10
CA ILE A 41 -3.06 -2.28 5.72
C ILE A 41 -1.61 -1.90 5.42
N CYS A 42 -1.19 -0.67 5.73
CA CYS A 42 0.20 -0.25 5.52
C CYS A 42 1.19 -1.12 6.31
N GLN A 43 0.91 -1.44 7.57
CA GLN A 43 1.78 -2.31 8.36
C GLN A 43 1.88 -3.73 7.78
N CYS A 44 0.78 -4.28 7.27
CA CYS A 44 0.82 -5.58 6.58
C CYS A 44 1.67 -5.53 5.31
N ILE A 45 1.57 -4.45 4.52
CA ILE A 45 2.40 -4.25 3.33
C ILE A 45 3.87 -4.11 3.74
N ASP A 46 4.18 -3.26 4.71
CA ASP A 46 5.56 -3.05 5.18
C ASP A 46 6.19 -4.35 5.69
N PHE A 47 5.43 -5.14 6.46
CA PHE A 47 5.88 -6.44 6.95
C PHE A 47 6.16 -7.40 5.79
N ALA A 48 5.26 -7.49 4.82
CA ALA A 48 5.45 -8.33 3.64
C ALA A 48 6.67 -7.88 2.82
N MET A 49 6.88 -6.58 2.63
CA MET A 49 8.04 -6.04 1.89
C MET A 49 9.37 -6.29 2.60
N GLN A 50 9.39 -6.31 3.93
CA GLN A 50 10.61 -6.53 4.72
C GLN A 50 10.99 -8.00 4.86
N HIS A 51 10.02 -8.90 4.80
CA HIS A 51 10.23 -10.33 5.10
C HIS A 51 9.85 -11.28 3.96
N GLY A 52 9.23 -10.78 2.90
CA GLY A 52 8.86 -11.59 1.75
C GLY A 52 10.09 -11.87 0.90
N ASP A 53 10.44 -13.15 0.75
CA ASP A 53 11.29 -13.59 -0.35
C ASP A 53 10.47 -13.50 -1.64
N PHE A 54 10.47 -12.30 -2.24
CA PHE A 54 9.95 -12.09 -3.58
C PHE A 54 11.07 -12.35 -4.56
N PRO A 55 11.15 -13.54 -5.19
CA PRO A 55 12.08 -13.72 -6.29
C PRO A 55 11.71 -12.68 -7.36
N LEU A 56 12.64 -11.75 -7.61
CA LEU A 56 12.51 -10.85 -8.75
C LEU A 56 12.41 -11.73 -9.99
N GLN A 57 11.26 -11.78 -10.64
CA GLN A 57 11.18 -12.27 -12.01
C GLN A 57 11.98 -11.31 -12.88
N GLN A 58 13.27 -11.60 -13.06
CA GLN A 58 14.06 -11.03 -14.13
C GLN A 58 13.50 -11.56 -15.44
N GLY A 59 12.69 -10.76 -16.12
CA GLY A 59 12.19 -11.18 -17.43
C GLY A 59 11.05 -10.36 -18.00
N ASP A 60 11.15 -9.03 -18.00
CA ASP A 60 10.49 -8.20 -19.01
C ASP A 60 11.55 -7.27 -19.62
N THR A 61 12.54 -7.85 -20.31
CA THR A 61 13.18 -7.12 -21.40
C THR A 61 12.11 -6.95 -22.48
N ASN A 62 11.50 -5.78 -22.55
CA ASN A 62 10.72 -5.37 -23.70
C ASN A 62 11.58 -4.46 -24.59
N PRO A 63 12.32 -4.98 -25.59
CA PRO A 63 12.92 -4.16 -26.62
C PRO A 63 12.09 -4.31 -27.90
N SER A 64 11.03 -3.53 -28.07
CA SER A 64 10.56 -3.22 -29.43
C SER A 64 9.55 -2.09 -29.45
N HIS A 65 10.07 -0.85 -29.43
CA HIS A 65 9.57 0.15 -30.35
C HIS A 65 10.49 0.14 -31.58
N PRO A 66 9.93 -0.01 -32.80
CA PRO A 66 10.43 0.76 -33.92
C PRO A 66 9.37 1.75 -34.41
N LYS A 67 9.88 2.88 -34.87
CA LYS A 67 9.19 3.94 -35.61
C LYS A 67 8.69 3.44 -36.96
#